data_AF-A0A397SV86-F1
#
_entry.id   AF-A0A397SV86-F1
#
_cell.length_a   1.000
_cell.length_b   1.000
_cell.length_c   1.000
_cell.angle_alpha   90.00
_cell.angle_beta   90.00
_cell.angle_gamma   90.00
#
_symmetry.space_group_name_H-M   'P 1'
#
loop_
_entity.id
_entity.type
_entity.pdbx_description
1 polymer ?
#
loop_
_entity_poly.entity_id
_entity_poly.type
_entity_poly.pdbx_seq_one_letter_code
_entity_poly.pdbx_strand_id
1 'polypeptide(L)'
;MKISIAAIVNDTVGSLVANAYKDQNTIASMILGTGTNAACICETSEIKKQKFPPDFPHYMIINNEISIMGSDFLPKKTKYDEILDKNSPSPGFQPFEKMVSGLYIGELVRLAIVDYVENCNLFDGKLPGGMEVPYSFTAAHMSDIESDRSYNSATILKTLQNFKFPENQSPTVGDMRTVQEFVRKFSRRSAQLSAAAVASLIQLQCGSYKDVEREIRVAIDGSVYHNYYKYSSSMSKILKEIQGPSEDKKVKIVGIKNGGIIGAAVTAMLYSAKKRRI
;
A
#
# COMPACT_ATOMS: atom_id res chain seq x y z
N MET A 1 -31.64 -8.25 21.43
CA MET A 1 -30.20 -8.34 21.77
C MET A 1 -29.68 -6.92 21.96
N LYS A 2 -29.12 -6.55 23.12
CA LYS A 2 -28.51 -5.22 23.32
C LYS A 2 -27.03 -5.30 22.91
N ILE A 3 -26.63 -4.51 21.91
CA ILE A 3 -25.24 -4.40 21.47
C ILE A 3 -24.57 -3.29 22.29
N SER A 4 -23.40 -3.58 22.87
CA SER A 4 -22.58 -2.61 23.60
C SER A 4 -21.31 -2.33 22.80
N ILE A 5 -21.04 -1.05 22.51
CA ILE A 5 -19.84 -0.63 21.80
C ILE A 5 -18.71 -0.49 22.83
N ALA A 6 -17.76 -1.43 22.81
CA ALA A 6 -16.65 -1.44 23.75
C ALA A 6 -15.44 -0.60 23.27
N ALA A 7 -15.22 -0.53 21.96
CA ALA A 7 -14.10 0.19 21.35
C ALA A 7 -14.41 0.58 19.89
N ILE A 8 -13.79 1.66 19.43
CA ILE A 8 -13.71 2.06 18.02
C ILE A 8 -12.23 1.99 17.64
N VAL A 9 -11.91 1.27 16.56
CA VAL A 9 -10.53 0.93 16.20
C VAL A 9 -10.31 1.19 14.71
N ASN A 10 -9.23 1.89 14.37
CA ASN A 10 -8.79 2.01 12.98
C ASN A 10 -8.27 0.64 12.47
N ASP A 11 -8.48 0.33 11.20
CA ASP A 11 -8.12 -0.95 10.60
C ASP A 11 -6.61 -1.29 10.69
N THR A 12 -5.72 -0.30 10.64
CA THR A 12 -4.27 -0.50 10.90
C THR A 12 -4.03 -0.93 12.33
N VAL A 13 -4.62 -0.25 13.31
CA VAL A 13 -4.52 -0.59 14.74
C VAL A 13 -5.08 -1.99 14.98
N GLY A 14 -6.22 -2.31 14.36
CA GLY A 14 -6.79 -3.65 14.41
C GLY A 14 -5.81 -4.69 13.85
N SER A 15 -5.24 -4.45 12.67
CA SER A 15 -4.26 -5.35 12.05
C SER A 15 -3.01 -5.56 12.92
N LEU A 16 -2.53 -4.50 13.57
CA LEU A 16 -1.42 -4.59 14.52
C LEU A 16 -1.80 -5.45 15.73
N VAL A 17 -2.93 -5.16 16.39
CA VAL A 17 -3.41 -5.91 17.55
C VAL A 17 -3.66 -7.39 17.20
N ALA A 18 -4.26 -7.65 16.04
CA ALA A 18 -4.58 -9.00 15.59
C ALA A 18 -3.33 -9.86 15.37
N ASN A 19 -2.28 -9.29 14.77
CA ASN A 19 -1.03 -10.02 14.58
C ASN A 19 -0.21 -10.08 15.87
N ALA A 20 -0.18 -9.02 16.68
CA ALA A 20 0.47 -8.99 17.99
C ALA A 20 -0.11 -10.03 18.95
N TYR A 21 -1.41 -10.30 18.88
CA TYR A 21 -2.04 -11.38 19.65
C TYR A 21 -1.47 -12.77 19.33
N LYS A 22 -0.97 -12.98 18.10
CA LYS A 22 -0.36 -14.24 17.64
C LYS A 22 1.17 -14.25 17.78
N ASP A 23 1.82 -13.14 17.48
CA ASP A 23 3.27 -12.95 17.51
C ASP A 23 3.63 -11.61 18.16
N GLN A 24 4.14 -11.67 19.39
CA GLN A 24 4.50 -10.50 20.20
C GLN A 24 5.69 -9.70 19.64
N ASN A 25 6.37 -10.21 18.59
CA ASN A 25 7.38 -9.45 17.86
C ASN A 25 6.80 -8.44 16.86
N THR A 26 5.46 -8.33 16.78
CA THR A 26 4.79 -7.36 15.90
C THR A 26 4.86 -5.95 16.47
N ILE A 27 5.54 -5.04 15.77
CA ILE A 27 5.76 -3.67 16.23
C ILE A 27 4.96 -2.62 15.44
N ALA A 28 4.55 -2.97 14.23
CA ALA A 28 3.86 -2.07 13.32
C ALA A 28 2.94 -2.84 12.38
N SER A 29 2.00 -2.12 11.79
CA SER A 29 1.15 -2.61 10.73
C SER A 29 0.99 -1.58 9.60
N MET A 30 0.65 -2.07 8.42
CA MET A 30 0.33 -1.25 7.26
C MET A 30 -0.86 -1.84 6.52
N ILE A 31 -1.72 -0.99 5.98
CA ILE A 31 -2.76 -1.37 5.02
C ILE A 31 -2.29 -0.96 3.63
N LEU A 32 -2.33 -1.90 2.69
CA LEU A 32 -2.00 -1.73 1.28
C LEU A 32 -3.12 -2.33 0.44
N GLY A 33 -4.19 -1.56 0.26
CA GLY A 33 -5.39 -1.95 -0.48
C GLY A 33 -5.86 -0.83 -1.39
N THR A 34 -7.16 -0.54 -1.38
CA THR A 34 -7.73 0.63 -2.08
C THR A 34 -7.07 1.93 -1.62
N GLY A 35 -6.92 2.10 -0.30
CA GLY A 35 -6.11 3.14 0.33
C GLY A 35 -4.86 2.57 1.00
N THR A 36 -4.14 3.43 1.70
CA THR A 36 -3.01 3.03 2.55
C THR A 36 -3.03 3.74 3.88
N ASN A 37 -2.64 3.04 4.93
CA ASN A 37 -2.41 3.65 6.24
C ASN A 37 -1.43 2.78 7.04
N ALA A 38 -0.91 3.26 8.17
CA ALA A 38 -0.08 2.49 9.06
C ALA A 38 -0.40 2.76 10.55
N ALA A 39 -0.03 1.80 11.38
CA ALA A 39 0.04 1.98 12.82
C ALA A 39 1.36 1.44 13.36
N CYS A 40 1.79 1.99 14.49
CA CYS A 40 2.98 1.51 15.19
C CYS A 40 2.77 1.62 16.70
N ILE A 41 3.56 0.85 17.45
CA ILE A 41 3.71 1.07 18.89
C ILE A 41 4.62 2.30 19.08
N CYS A 42 4.43 3.10 20.12
CA CYS A 42 5.32 4.20 20.48
C CYS A 42 5.45 4.25 21.99
N GLU A 43 6.62 4.64 22.49
CA GLU A 43 6.77 5.03 23.89
C GLU A 43 5.94 6.29 24.16
N THR A 44 5.14 6.24 25.21
CA THR A 44 4.26 7.35 25.60
C THR A 44 5.07 8.63 25.89
N SER A 45 6.29 8.52 26.39
CA SER A 45 7.23 9.62 26.62
C SER A 45 7.64 10.38 25.35
N GLU A 46 7.64 9.71 24.19
CA GLU A 46 8.01 10.33 22.90
C GLU A 46 6.87 11.14 22.27
N ILE A 47 5.63 11.00 22.79
CA ILE A 47 4.46 11.70 22.26
C ILE A 47 4.35 13.11 22.89
N LYS A 48 5.07 14.07 22.30
CA LYS A 48 5.19 15.45 22.84
C LYS A 48 3.91 16.30 22.77
N LYS A 49 2.91 15.89 21.98
CA LYS A 49 1.67 16.65 21.78
C LYS A 49 0.71 16.60 22.98
N GLN A 50 0.92 15.67 23.91
CA GLN A 50 0.06 15.48 25.08
C GLN A 50 0.92 15.11 26.28
N LYS A 51 0.55 15.63 27.46
CA LYS A 51 1.11 15.18 28.73
C LYS A 51 0.28 14.02 29.26
N PHE A 52 0.90 12.87 29.46
CA PHE A 52 0.26 11.69 30.04
C PHE A 52 0.48 11.65 31.55
N PRO A 53 -0.49 11.13 32.34
CA PRO A 53 -0.31 10.98 33.78
C PRO A 53 0.77 9.93 34.10
N PRO A 54 1.38 9.97 35.30
CA PRO A 54 2.49 9.07 35.65
C PRO A 54 2.16 7.56 35.59
N ASP A 55 0.89 7.20 35.77
CA ASP A 55 0.37 5.82 35.73
C ASP A 55 -0.09 5.38 34.33
N PHE A 56 0.09 6.23 33.31
CA PHE A 56 -0.27 5.89 31.95
C PHE A 56 0.62 4.75 31.41
N PRO A 57 0.08 3.82 30.60
CA PRO A 57 0.88 2.76 29.99
C PRO A 57 2.15 3.28 29.29
N HIS A 58 3.28 2.60 29.49
CA HIS A 58 4.57 2.99 28.91
C HIS A 58 4.54 3.03 27.37
N TYR A 59 3.71 2.18 26.75
CA TYR A 59 3.51 2.12 25.31
C TYR A 59 2.09 2.47 24.89
N MET A 60 1.96 3.14 23.75
CA MET A 60 0.70 3.45 23.09
C MET A 60 0.76 3.02 21.61
N ILE A 61 -0.33 2.43 21.09
CA ILE A 61 -0.47 2.24 19.64
C ILE A 61 -0.92 3.55 19.00
N ILE A 62 -0.20 3.98 17.97
CA ILE A 62 -0.48 5.19 17.19
C ILE A 62 -0.92 4.79 15.79
N ASN A 63 -2.15 5.18 15.45
CA ASN A 63 -2.55 5.35 14.05
C ASN A 63 -1.86 6.60 13.52
N ASN A 64 -0.97 6.45 12.54
CA ASN A 64 -0.12 7.55 12.08
C ASN A 64 -0.70 8.29 10.87
N GLU A 65 -1.74 7.78 10.22
CA GLU A 65 -2.32 8.36 9.01
C GLU A 65 -1.26 8.68 7.94
N ILE A 66 -0.34 7.73 7.70
CA ILE A 66 0.80 7.89 6.77
C ILE A 66 0.38 8.27 5.35
N SER A 67 -0.88 8.04 4.96
CA SER A 67 -1.45 8.51 3.70
C SER A 67 -1.27 10.01 3.47
N ILE A 68 -1.37 10.81 4.55
CA ILE A 68 -1.30 12.27 4.54
C ILE A 68 0.15 12.76 4.49
N MET A 69 1.12 11.90 4.83
CA MET A 69 2.53 12.24 4.87
C MET A 69 3.06 12.62 3.47
N GLY A 70 3.95 13.61 3.39
CA GLY A 70 4.91 13.67 2.27
C GLY A 70 4.65 14.62 1.11
N SER A 71 4.28 15.88 1.33
CA SER A 71 4.63 16.88 0.30
C SER A 71 6.15 17.00 0.14
N ASP A 72 6.90 16.96 1.25
CA ASP A 72 8.27 17.49 1.28
C ASP A 72 9.38 16.45 1.10
N PHE A 73 9.11 15.16 1.33
CA PHE A 73 10.12 14.09 1.25
C PHE A 73 9.74 12.98 0.25
N LEU A 74 8.60 13.08 -0.43
CA LEU A 74 8.27 12.16 -1.52
C LEU A 74 9.18 12.41 -2.72
N PRO A 75 9.45 11.37 -3.54
CA PRO A 75 10.19 11.56 -4.78
C PRO A 75 9.48 12.58 -5.67
N LYS A 76 10.24 13.19 -6.57
CA LYS A 76 9.71 14.14 -7.55
C LYS A 76 8.48 13.55 -8.25
N LYS A 77 7.35 14.25 -8.10
CA LYS A 77 6.08 13.92 -8.78
C LYS A 77 6.32 13.90 -10.30
N THR A 78 5.77 12.89 -10.97
CA THR A 78 5.66 12.90 -12.43
C THR A 78 4.50 13.81 -12.85
N LYS A 79 4.45 14.20 -14.13
CA LYS A 79 3.29 14.92 -14.66
C LYS A 79 1.96 14.17 -14.42
N TYR A 80 1.98 12.84 -14.39
CA TYR A 80 0.81 12.02 -14.13
C TYR A 80 0.34 12.09 -12.68
N ASP A 81 1.28 12.16 -11.72
CA ASP A 81 0.95 12.35 -10.31
C ASP A 81 0.31 13.74 -10.09
N GLU A 82 0.81 14.77 -10.78
CA GLU A 82 0.26 16.14 -10.72
C GLU A 82 -1.14 16.21 -11.35
N ILE A 83 -1.34 15.59 -12.51
CA ILE A 83 -2.65 15.51 -13.17
C ILE A 83 -3.65 14.76 -12.28
N LEU A 84 -3.26 13.61 -11.73
CA LEU A 84 -4.10 12.83 -10.82
C LEU A 84 -4.48 13.65 -9.57
N ASP A 85 -3.50 14.29 -8.93
CA ASP A 85 -3.71 15.08 -7.72
C ASP A 85 -4.67 16.25 -7.99
N LYS A 86 -4.44 17.01 -9.06
CA LYS A 86 -5.25 18.17 -9.46
C LYS A 86 -6.71 17.80 -9.77
N ASN A 87 -6.95 16.63 -10.35
CA ASN A 87 -8.29 16.16 -10.71
C ASN A 87 -8.94 15.28 -9.63
N SER A 88 -8.25 15.04 -8.52
CA SER A 88 -8.84 14.32 -7.38
C SER A 88 -9.86 15.20 -6.63
N PRO A 89 -10.80 14.62 -5.85
CA PRO A 89 -11.76 15.38 -5.06
C PRO A 89 -11.11 16.36 -4.07
N SER A 90 -9.89 16.06 -3.63
CA SER A 90 -9.12 16.85 -2.67
C SER A 90 -7.67 17.00 -3.14
N PRO A 91 -7.37 17.99 -4.01
CA PRO A 91 -6.00 18.26 -4.46
C PRO A 91 -5.07 18.56 -3.28
N GLY A 92 -3.86 18.01 -3.31
CA GLY A 92 -2.87 18.12 -2.24
C GLY A 92 -3.11 17.21 -1.04
N PHE A 93 -4.30 16.60 -0.92
CA PHE A 93 -4.60 15.68 0.17
C PHE A 93 -4.09 14.26 -0.14
N GLN A 94 -3.57 13.57 0.88
CA GLN A 94 -3.04 12.21 0.81
C GLN A 94 -1.99 11.95 -0.30
N PRO A 95 -0.90 12.73 -0.36
CA PRO A 95 0.08 12.64 -1.44
C PRO A 95 0.79 11.27 -1.47
N PHE A 96 1.04 10.64 -0.32
CA PHE A 96 1.64 9.31 -0.28
C PHE A 96 0.68 8.24 -0.81
N GLU A 97 -0.59 8.27 -0.40
CA GLU A 97 -1.59 7.29 -0.84
C GLU A 97 -1.74 7.29 -2.36
N LYS A 98 -1.82 8.49 -2.96
CA LYS A 98 -1.91 8.69 -4.41
C LYS A 98 -0.75 8.05 -5.18
N MET A 99 0.40 7.85 -4.55
CA MET A 99 1.55 7.21 -5.19
C MET A 99 1.59 5.68 -5.06
N VAL A 100 0.91 5.11 -4.06
CA VAL A 100 1.13 3.71 -3.66
C VAL A 100 -0.11 2.82 -3.66
N SER A 101 -1.31 3.37 -3.43
CA SER A 101 -2.49 2.55 -3.19
C SER A 101 -3.16 2.06 -4.48
N GLY A 102 -3.94 0.99 -4.34
CA GLY A 102 -4.61 0.30 -5.45
C GLY A 102 -5.61 1.16 -6.22
N LEU A 103 -6.20 2.18 -5.57
CA LEU A 103 -7.10 3.12 -6.24
C LEU A 103 -6.36 3.96 -7.29
N TYR A 104 -5.12 4.38 -6.99
CA TYR A 104 -4.44 5.39 -7.79
C TYR A 104 -3.37 4.82 -8.73
N ILE A 105 -2.71 3.69 -8.39
CA ILE A 105 -1.64 3.16 -9.25
C ILE A 105 -2.12 2.75 -10.64
N GLY A 106 -3.36 2.28 -10.77
CA GLY A 106 -3.97 1.98 -12.06
C GLY A 106 -4.30 3.24 -12.85
N GLU A 107 -4.79 4.28 -12.17
CA GLU A 107 -5.10 5.57 -12.80
C GLU A 107 -3.85 6.26 -13.33
N LEU A 108 -2.71 6.15 -12.64
CA LEU A 108 -1.44 6.66 -13.14
C LEU A 108 -0.99 5.97 -14.43
N VAL A 109 -1.21 4.66 -14.54
CA VAL A 109 -0.96 3.92 -15.79
C VAL A 109 -1.94 4.39 -16.87
N ARG A 110 -3.22 4.57 -16.56
CA ARG A 110 -4.22 5.09 -17.51
C ARG A 110 -3.80 6.45 -18.07
N LEU A 111 -3.40 7.37 -17.21
CA LEU A 111 -2.95 8.71 -17.61
C LEU A 111 -1.71 8.66 -18.51
N ALA A 112 -0.77 7.74 -18.23
CA ALA A 112 0.37 7.51 -19.11
C ALA A 112 -0.02 6.93 -20.47
N ILE A 113 -1.00 6.01 -20.50
CA ILE A 113 -1.55 5.47 -21.76
C ILE A 113 -2.20 6.58 -22.58
N VAL A 114 -3.08 7.38 -21.99
CA VAL A 114 -3.76 8.51 -22.68
C VAL A 114 -2.73 9.45 -23.30
N ASP A 115 -1.74 9.87 -22.50
CA ASP A 115 -0.68 10.76 -22.97
C ASP A 115 0.14 10.16 -24.13
N TYR A 116 0.44 8.86 -24.10
CA TYR A 116 1.19 8.20 -25.16
C TYR A 116 0.37 7.89 -26.40
N VAL A 117 -0.94 7.73 -26.27
CA VAL A 117 -1.85 7.67 -27.43
C VAL A 117 -1.83 9.02 -28.14
N GLU A 118 -2.00 10.12 -27.39
CA GLU A 118 -2.05 11.47 -27.95
C GLU A 118 -0.72 11.94 -28.54
N ASN A 119 0.40 11.62 -27.88
CA ASN A 119 1.70 12.24 -28.19
C ASN A 119 2.76 11.27 -28.73
N CYS A 120 2.52 9.95 -28.68
CA CYS A 120 3.52 8.94 -29.05
C CYS A 120 2.98 7.83 -29.96
N ASN A 121 1.79 8.02 -30.55
CA ASN A 121 1.16 7.08 -31.48
C ASN A 121 0.95 5.67 -30.89
N LEU A 122 0.81 5.54 -29.57
CA LEU A 122 0.37 4.29 -28.93
C LEU A 122 -1.02 3.94 -29.45
N PHE A 123 -1.27 2.66 -29.77
CA PHE A 123 -2.53 2.21 -30.38
C PHE A 123 -2.91 3.02 -31.65
N ASP A 124 -1.93 3.32 -32.50
CA ASP A 124 -2.10 4.14 -33.72
C ASP A 124 -2.77 5.50 -33.45
N GLY A 125 -2.53 6.08 -32.28
CA GLY A 125 -3.11 7.36 -31.88
C GLY A 125 -4.61 7.31 -31.55
N LYS A 126 -5.18 6.11 -31.37
CA LYS A 126 -6.60 5.91 -31.06
C LYS A 126 -6.78 5.31 -29.68
N LEU A 127 -7.36 6.09 -28.77
CA LEU A 127 -7.61 5.64 -27.40
C LEU A 127 -8.72 4.58 -27.41
N PRO A 128 -8.50 3.38 -26.84
CA PRO A 128 -9.55 2.38 -26.70
C PRO A 128 -10.69 2.89 -25.81
N GLY A 129 -11.93 2.66 -26.22
CA GLY A 129 -13.10 3.11 -25.48
C GLY A 129 -13.16 2.50 -24.06
N GLY A 130 -13.60 3.31 -23.12
CA GLY A 130 -13.52 3.07 -21.67
C GLY A 130 -12.25 3.63 -21.03
N MET A 131 -11.14 3.80 -21.77
CA MET A 131 -9.90 4.38 -21.20
C MET A 131 -9.98 5.91 -21.05
N GLU A 132 -10.96 6.58 -21.65
CA GLU A 132 -11.29 7.98 -21.40
C GLU A 132 -11.85 8.22 -19.99
N VAL A 133 -12.46 7.18 -19.40
CA VAL A 133 -13.10 7.26 -18.08
C VAL A 133 -12.02 7.18 -16.98
N PRO A 134 -11.94 8.17 -16.08
CA PRO A 134 -11.03 8.11 -14.93
C PRO A 134 -11.23 6.83 -14.12
N TYR A 135 -10.13 6.26 -13.63
CA TYR A 135 -10.07 5.04 -12.82
C TYR A 135 -10.54 3.75 -13.51
N SER A 136 -10.74 3.75 -14.83
CA SER A 136 -11.13 2.54 -15.58
C SER A 136 -10.02 1.50 -15.71
N PHE A 137 -8.75 1.92 -15.64
CA PHE A 137 -7.61 1.03 -15.57
C PHE A 137 -7.22 0.79 -14.10
N THR A 138 -7.38 -0.43 -13.61
CA THR A 138 -7.26 -0.75 -12.18
C THR A 138 -5.95 -1.47 -11.85
N ALA A 139 -5.62 -1.54 -10.56
CA ALA A 139 -4.52 -2.39 -10.06
C ALA A 139 -4.71 -3.88 -10.40
N ALA A 140 -5.95 -4.35 -10.63
CA ALA A 140 -6.20 -5.72 -11.08
C ALA A 140 -5.71 -5.94 -12.52
N HIS A 141 -5.99 -5.00 -13.45
CA HIS A 141 -5.45 -5.05 -14.81
C HIS A 141 -3.91 -5.05 -14.82
N MET A 142 -3.31 -4.21 -13.96
CA MET A 142 -1.85 -4.19 -13.78
C MET A 142 -1.31 -5.55 -13.33
N SER A 143 -1.95 -6.16 -12.33
CA SER A 143 -1.59 -7.49 -11.82
C SER A 143 -1.68 -8.57 -12.90
N ASP A 144 -2.74 -8.57 -13.71
CA ASP A 144 -2.92 -9.51 -14.83
C ASP A 144 -1.79 -9.36 -15.86
N ILE A 145 -1.44 -8.12 -16.22
CA ILE A 145 -0.35 -7.79 -17.15
C ILE A 145 1.02 -8.27 -16.63
N GLU A 146 1.31 -8.10 -15.34
CA GLU A 146 2.58 -8.57 -14.75
C GLU A 146 2.65 -10.09 -14.58
N SER A 147 1.49 -10.73 -14.42
CA SER A 147 1.36 -12.17 -14.31
C SER A 147 1.62 -12.90 -15.64
N ASP A 148 1.63 -12.18 -16.76
CA ASP A 148 1.84 -12.78 -18.08
C ASP A 148 3.21 -13.49 -18.16
N ARG A 149 3.16 -14.76 -18.55
CA ARG A 149 4.30 -15.64 -18.80
C ARG A 149 4.26 -16.26 -20.20
N SER A 150 3.29 -15.87 -21.01
CA SER A 150 3.12 -16.36 -22.37
C SER A 150 4.19 -15.77 -23.29
N TYR A 151 4.59 -16.56 -24.29
CA TYR A 151 5.56 -16.12 -25.30
C TYR A 151 5.02 -14.96 -26.17
N ASN A 152 3.71 -14.91 -26.36
CA ASN A 152 3.01 -14.01 -27.26
C ASN A 152 2.23 -12.89 -26.56
N SER A 153 2.46 -12.64 -25.27
CA SER A 153 1.74 -11.60 -24.49
C SER A 153 0.21 -11.78 -24.47
N ALA A 154 -0.26 -13.03 -24.46
CA ALA A 154 -1.67 -13.38 -24.53
C ALA A 154 -2.51 -12.82 -23.37
N THR A 155 -1.96 -12.80 -22.15
CA THR A 155 -2.68 -12.25 -20.99
C THR A 155 -2.75 -10.73 -21.08
N ILE A 156 -1.68 -10.08 -21.53
CA ILE A 156 -1.67 -8.63 -21.77
C ILE A 156 -2.71 -8.27 -22.84
N LEU A 157 -2.71 -9.01 -23.96
CA LEU A 157 -3.67 -8.81 -25.04
C LEU A 157 -5.11 -8.96 -24.52
N LYS A 158 -5.41 -10.05 -23.82
CA LYS A 158 -6.73 -10.29 -23.23
C LYS A 158 -7.15 -9.17 -22.26
N THR A 159 -6.23 -8.70 -21.42
CA THR A 159 -6.49 -7.62 -20.47
C THR A 159 -6.82 -6.31 -21.20
N LEU A 160 -6.08 -5.98 -22.25
CA LEU A 160 -6.32 -4.79 -23.07
C LEU A 160 -7.62 -4.92 -23.87
N GLN A 161 -7.96 -6.11 -24.38
CA GLN A 161 -9.19 -6.37 -25.13
C GLN A 161 -10.47 -6.22 -24.29
N ASN A 162 -10.36 -6.10 -22.96
CA ASN A 162 -11.49 -5.67 -22.13
C ASN A 162 -11.92 -4.21 -22.41
N PHE A 163 -11.06 -3.42 -23.05
CA PHE A 163 -11.36 -2.08 -23.53
C PHE A 163 -11.77 -2.11 -25.02
N LYS A 164 -12.57 -1.12 -25.44
CA LYS A 164 -13.21 -1.12 -26.76
C LYS A 164 -12.25 -0.58 -27.83
N PHE A 165 -11.43 -1.44 -28.40
CA PHE A 165 -10.64 -1.10 -29.58
C PHE A 165 -11.55 -0.85 -30.81
N PRO A 166 -11.19 0.10 -31.70
CA PRO A 166 -11.89 0.27 -32.98
C PRO A 166 -11.94 -1.01 -33.81
N GLU A 167 -12.94 -1.12 -34.69
CA GLU A 167 -13.08 -2.29 -35.58
C GLU A 167 -11.79 -2.53 -36.38
N ASN A 168 -11.35 -3.79 -36.43
CA ASN A 168 -10.12 -4.25 -37.07
C ASN A 168 -8.81 -3.71 -36.46
N GLN A 169 -8.86 -3.12 -35.26
CA GLN A 169 -7.67 -2.72 -34.52
C GLN A 169 -7.43 -3.63 -33.32
N SER A 170 -6.16 -3.93 -33.06
CA SER A 170 -5.72 -4.72 -31.90
C SER A 170 -4.36 -4.18 -31.44
N PRO A 171 -4.05 -4.21 -30.14
CA PRO A 171 -2.71 -3.89 -29.64
C PRO A 171 -1.63 -4.64 -30.42
N THR A 172 -0.65 -3.89 -30.94
CA THR A 172 0.56 -4.48 -31.47
C THR A 172 1.44 -5.02 -30.33
N VAL A 173 2.45 -5.81 -30.67
CA VAL A 173 3.47 -6.23 -29.68
C VAL A 173 4.20 -5.02 -29.08
N GLY A 174 4.40 -3.95 -29.86
CA GLY A 174 4.99 -2.70 -29.38
C GLY A 174 4.11 -2.00 -28.35
N ASP A 175 2.80 -1.92 -28.59
CA ASP A 175 1.85 -1.32 -27.65
C ASP A 175 1.82 -2.11 -26.34
N MET A 176 1.71 -3.44 -26.42
CA MET A 176 1.68 -4.32 -25.25
C MET A 176 2.94 -4.19 -24.38
N ARG A 177 4.11 -4.10 -25.02
CA ARG A 177 5.38 -3.86 -24.31
C ARG A 177 5.40 -2.48 -23.65
N THR A 178 4.91 -1.46 -24.32
CA THR A 178 4.85 -0.09 -23.77
C THR A 178 3.95 -0.02 -22.54
N VAL A 179 2.75 -0.60 -22.61
CA VAL A 179 1.84 -0.70 -21.46
C VAL A 179 2.48 -1.50 -20.33
N GLN A 180 3.10 -2.64 -20.63
CA GLN A 180 3.80 -3.44 -19.63
C GLN A 180 4.90 -2.66 -18.91
N GLU A 181 5.65 -1.81 -19.62
CA GLU A 181 6.66 -0.95 -19.03
C GLU A 181 6.06 0.12 -18.10
N PHE A 182 4.93 0.74 -18.45
CA PHE A 182 4.23 1.63 -17.52
C PHE A 182 3.80 0.92 -16.25
N VAL A 183 3.15 -0.24 -16.40
CA VAL A 183 2.72 -1.07 -15.28
C VAL A 183 3.89 -1.37 -14.35
N ARG A 184 5.01 -1.88 -14.89
CA ARG A 184 6.22 -2.18 -14.11
C ARG A 184 6.80 -0.96 -13.40
N LYS A 185 6.82 0.20 -14.05
CA LYS A 185 7.37 1.43 -13.45
C LYS A 185 6.54 1.90 -12.26
N PHE A 186 5.21 1.96 -12.42
CA PHE A 186 4.33 2.42 -11.35
C PHE A 186 4.17 1.41 -10.22
N SER A 187 4.10 0.11 -10.53
CA SER A 187 4.03 -0.94 -9.51
C SER A 187 5.32 -1.04 -8.70
N ARG A 188 6.49 -0.99 -9.37
CA ARG A 188 7.79 -0.96 -8.69
C ARG A 188 7.92 0.26 -7.79
N ARG A 189 7.54 1.45 -8.28
CA ARG A 189 7.54 2.68 -7.47
C ARG A 189 6.65 2.54 -6.24
N SER A 190 5.43 2.03 -6.40
CA SER A 190 4.51 1.76 -5.29
C SER A 190 5.16 0.82 -4.27
N ALA A 191 5.72 -0.30 -4.70
CA ALA A 191 6.38 -1.25 -3.80
C ALA A 191 7.61 -0.66 -3.10
N GLN A 192 8.39 0.20 -3.78
CA GLN A 192 9.54 0.89 -3.21
C GLN A 192 9.14 1.89 -2.12
N LEU A 193 8.12 2.70 -2.39
CA LEU A 193 7.60 3.67 -1.42
C LEU A 193 6.96 2.99 -0.22
N SER A 194 6.19 1.92 -0.44
CA SER A 194 5.63 1.10 0.64
C SER A 194 6.72 0.45 1.49
N ALA A 195 7.78 -0.09 0.86
CA ALA A 195 8.91 -0.66 1.57
C ALA A 195 9.69 0.40 2.37
N ALA A 196 9.86 1.60 1.82
CA ALA A 196 10.48 2.73 2.52
C ALA A 196 9.65 3.20 3.72
N ALA A 197 8.32 3.19 3.60
CA ALA A 197 7.42 3.47 4.73
C ALA A 197 7.57 2.44 5.84
N VAL A 198 7.57 1.14 5.51
CA VAL A 198 7.86 0.07 6.48
C VAL A 198 9.25 0.24 7.09
N ALA A 199 10.24 0.56 6.25
CA ALA A 199 11.59 0.94 6.66
C ALA A 199 11.67 2.33 7.30
N SER A 200 10.59 3.02 7.61
CA SER A 200 10.59 4.18 8.49
C SER A 200 9.97 3.81 9.83
N LEU A 201 8.92 2.98 9.81
CA LEU A 201 8.25 2.47 11.01
C LEU A 201 9.16 1.63 11.89
N ILE A 202 9.99 0.77 11.29
CA ILE A 202 10.94 -0.04 12.08
C ILE A 202 12.02 0.85 12.72
N GLN A 203 12.50 1.88 12.00
CA GLN A 203 13.55 2.81 12.47
C GLN A 203 13.08 3.57 13.70
N LEU A 204 11.82 4.01 13.65
CA LEU A 204 11.17 4.71 14.74
C LEU A 204 11.16 3.87 16.03
N GLN A 205 11.17 2.54 15.91
CA GLN A 205 11.05 1.61 17.04
C GLN A 205 12.36 0.97 17.46
N CYS A 206 13.33 0.84 16.57
CA CYS A 206 14.52 0.01 16.79
C CYS A 206 15.83 0.73 16.44
N GLY A 207 15.84 2.07 16.44
CA GLY A 207 17.05 2.86 16.21
C GLY A 207 17.70 2.59 14.85
N SER A 208 19.02 2.78 14.73
CA SER A 208 19.76 2.50 13.51
C SER A 208 19.60 1.02 13.10
N TYR A 209 19.04 0.79 11.90
CA TYR A 209 18.64 -0.51 11.35
C TYR A 209 19.63 -1.68 11.43
N LYS A 210 20.91 -1.41 11.64
CA LYS A 210 21.98 -2.43 11.59
C LYS A 210 22.09 -3.25 12.87
N ASP A 211 21.51 -2.77 13.98
CA ASP A 211 21.67 -3.35 15.31
C ASP A 211 20.35 -3.86 15.90
N VAL A 212 19.40 -4.31 15.06
CA VAL A 212 18.14 -4.88 15.54
C VAL A 212 18.44 -6.15 16.35
N GLU A 213 18.36 -6.07 17.68
CA GLU A 213 18.71 -7.19 18.57
C GLU A 213 17.66 -8.32 18.58
N ARG A 214 16.41 -8.01 18.21
CA ARG A 214 15.27 -8.95 18.29
C ARG A 214 14.60 -9.23 16.95
N GLU A 215 13.86 -10.34 16.86
CA GLU A 215 12.95 -10.52 15.74
C GLU A 215 11.87 -9.43 15.71
N ILE A 216 11.56 -8.94 14.53
CA ILE A 216 10.56 -7.89 14.27
C ILE A 216 9.58 -8.40 13.22
N ARG A 217 8.29 -8.16 13.47
CA ARG A 217 7.22 -8.34 12.48
C ARG A 217 6.55 -7.02 12.16
N VAL A 218 6.27 -6.85 10.88
CA VAL A 218 5.40 -5.79 10.36
C VAL A 218 4.23 -6.45 9.67
N ALA A 219 3.04 -6.27 10.23
CA ALA A 219 1.82 -6.89 9.72
C ALA A 219 1.27 -6.07 8.55
N ILE A 220 1.00 -6.71 7.41
CA ILE A 220 0.38 -6.04 6.26
C ILE A 220 -0.93 -6.72 5.89
N ASP A 221 -1.97 -5.91 5.73
CA ASP A 221 -3.25 -6.32 5.15
C ASP A 221 -3.56 -5.48 3.90
N GLY A 222 -4.55 -5.88 3.11
CA GLY A 222 -5.04 -5.15 1.95
C GLY A 222 -4.86 -5.87 0.62
N SER A 223 -5.73 -5.52 -0.33
CA SER A 223 -5.85 -6.22 -1.62
C SER A 223 -4.60 -6.11 -2.50
N VAL A 224 -3.88 -4.99 -2.48
CA VAL A 224 -2.63 -4.85 -3.25
C VAL A 224 -1.59 -5.82 -2.71
N TYR A 225 -1.41 -5.87 -1.40
CA TYR A 225 -0.43 -6.78 -0.80
C TYR A 225 -0.76 -8.26 -1.03
N HIS A 226 -2.02 -8.66 -0.87
CA HIS A 226 -2.43 -10.07 -0.94
C HIS A 226 -2.66 -10.59 -2.36
N ASN A 227 -3.22 -9.77 -3.25
CA ASN A 227 -3.77 -10.24 -4.53
C ASN A 227 -2.95 -9.76 -5.74
N TYR A 228 -2.21 -8.66 -5.63
CA TYR A 228 -1.40 -8.17 -6.75
C TYR A 228 -0.22 -9.10 -6.99
N TYR A 229 -0.04 -9.50 -8.25
CA TYR A 229 0.97 -10.46 -8.67
C TYR A 229 2.39 -10.07 -8.19
N LYS A 230 2.99 -10.91 -7.34
CA LYS A 230 4.34 -10.74 -6.76
C LYS A 230 4.57 -9.41 -6.01
N TYR A 231 3.54 -8.69 -5.59
CA TYR A 231 3.73 -7.43 -4.86
C TYR A 231 4.41 -7.66 -3.50
N SER A 232 3.91 -8.61 -2.70
CA SER A 232 4.45 -8.94 -1.38
C SER A 232 5.92 -9.40 -1.43
N SER A 233 6.28 -10.22 -2.42
CA SER A 233 7.66 -10.68 -2.60
C SER A 233 8.58 -9.57 -3.10
N SER A 234 8.10 -8.71 -4.00
CA SER A 234 8.85 -7.55 -4.48
C SER A 234 9.10 -6.54 -3.36
N MET A 235 8.07 -6.21 -2.58
CA MET A 235 8.17 -5.33 -1.41
C MET A 235 9.14 -5.90 -0.37
N SER A 236 9.06 -7.21 -0.09
CA SER A 236 9.99 -7.88 0.84
C SER A 236 11.44 -7.84 0.34
N LYS A 237 11.66 -7.99 -0.97
CA LYS A 237 13.00 -7.88 -1.57
C LYS A 237 13.53 -6.46 -1.44
N ILE A 238 12.73 -5.45 -1.77
CA ILE A 238 13.13 -4.04 -1.68
C ILE A 238 13.41 -3.65 -0.22
N LEU A 239 12.61 -4.11 0.74
CA LEU A 239 12.87 -3.85 2.15
C LEU A 239 14.26 -4.39 2.57
N LYS A 240 14.63 -5.58 2.12
CA LYS A 240 15.97 -6.14 2.36
C LYS A 240 17.08 -5.30 1.72
N GLU A 241 16.85 -4.79 0.51
CA GLU A 241 17.80 -3.88 -0.17
C GLU A 241 17.98 -2.58 0.62
N ILE A 242 16.90 -2.00 1.17
CA ILE A 242 16.95 -0.80 2.03
C ILE A 242 17.72 -1.06 3.33
N GLN A 243 17.55 -2.25 3.92
CA GLN A 243 18.23 -2.65 5.16
C GLN A 243 19.72 -2.93 4.96
N GLY A 244 20.13 -3.30 3.75
CA GLY A 244 21.51 -3.61 3.41
C GLY A 244 21.93 -5.04 3.79
N PRO A 245 23.21 -5.39 3.53
CA PRO A 245 23.71 -6.77 3.59
C PRO A 245 23.92 -7.35 5.00
N SER A 246 23.57 -6.65 6.09
CA SER A 246 23.57 -7.26 7.43
C SER A 246 22.43 -8.27 7.48
N GLU A 247 22.76 -9.55 7.30
CA GLU A 247 21.87 -10.71 7.10
C GLU A 247 20.92 -11.05 8.26
N ASP A 248 20.43 -10.09 9.03
CA ASP A 248 19.53 -10.43 10.11
C ASP A 248 18.11 -10.73 9.57
N LYS A 249 17.80 -12.03 9.48
CA LYS A 249 16.46 -12.64 9.27
C LYS A 249 15.41 -12.17 10.28
N LYS A 250 15.75 -11.22 11.13
CA LYS A 250 14.97 -10.67 12.23
C LYS A 250 13.78 -9.89 11.72
N VAL A 251 13.88 -9.12 10.64
CA VAL A 251 12.73 -8.39 10.09
C VAL A 251 11.94 -9.25 9.11
N LYS A 252 10.64 -9.42 9.35
CA LYS A 252 9.72 -10.07 8.41
C LYS A 252 8.44 -9.27 8.23
N ILE A 253 8.06 -9.06 6.98
CA ILE A 253 6.71 -8.64 6.63
C ILE A 253 5.82 -9.87 6.70
N VAL A 254 4.70 -9.76 7.41
CA VAL A 254 3.74 -10.86 7.57
C VAL A 254 2.38 -10.43 7.06
N GLY A 255 1.80 -11.23 6.17
CA GLY A 255 0.45 -10.99 5.69
C GLY A 255 -0.58 -11.39 6.72
N ILE A 256 -1.48 -10.47 7.09
CA ILE A 256 -2.66 -10.77 7.90
C ILE A 256 -3.91 -10.52 7.07
N LYS A 257 -4.84 -11.47 7.05
CA LYS A 257 -6.17 -11.28 6.43
C LYS A 257 -7.17 -10.95 7.52
N ASN A 258 -8.05 -10.00 7.24
CA ASN A 258 -9.09 -9.55 8.17
C ASN A 258 -8.52 -9.00 9.49
N GLY A 259 -7.35 -8.37 9.43
CA GLY A 259 -6.65 -7.87 10.61
C GLY A 259 -7.48 -6.86 11.40
N GLY A 260 -8.16 -5.94 10.68
CA GLY A 260 -9.07 -4.98 11.29
C GLY A 260 -10.20 -5.61 12.11
N ILE A 261 -10.84 -6.67 11.58
CA ILE A 261 -11.97 -7.35 12.23
C ILE A 261 -11.49 -8.13 13.46
N ILE A 262 -10.44 -8.94 13.30
CA ILE A 262 -9.87 -9.75 14.38
C ILE A 262 -9.37 -8.82 15.50
N GLY A 263 -8.68 -7.75 15.14
CA GLY A 263 -8.13 -6.78 16.08
C GLY A 263 -9.19 -6.00 16.83
N ALA A 264 -10.28 -5.61 16.16
CA ALA A 264 -11.42 -4.99 16.82
C ALA A 264 -12.05 -5.93 17.87
N ALA A 265 -12.20 -7.22 17.55
CA ALA A 265 -12.72 -8.21 18.49
C ALA A 265 -11.78 -8.41 19.70
N VAL A 266 -10.47 -8.54 19.47
CA VAL A 266 -9.47 -8.65 20.55
C VAL A 266 -9.48 -7.38 21.41
N THR A 267 -9.56 -6.20 20.80
CA THR A 267 -9.62 -4.92 21.52
C THR A 267 -10.89 -4.84 22.37
N ALA A 268 -12.05 -5.16 21.81
CA ALA A 268 -13.32 -5.18 22.53
C ALA A 268 -13.29 -6.14 23.72
N MET A 269 -12.66 -7.31 23.58
CA MET A 269 -12.46 -8.28 24.67
C MET A 269 -11.62 -7.68 25.81
N LEU A 270 -10.50 -7.02 25.49
CA LEU A 270 -9.61 -6.42 26.48
C LEU A 270 -10.32 -5.32 27.30
N TYR A 271 -11.14 -4.48 26.65
CA TYR A 271 -11.88 -3.41 27.34
C TYR A 271 -13.13 -3.90 28.07
N SER A 272 -13.79 -4.95 27.56
CA SER A 272 -14.93 -5.57 28.24
C SER A 272 -14.51 -6.29 29.53
N ALA A 273 -13.31 -6.88 29.55
CA ALA A 273 -12.75 -7.50 30.74
C ALA A 273 -12.39 -6.47 31.83
N LYS A 274 -11.89 -5.28 31.44
CA LYS A 274 -11.61 -4.17 32.39
C LYS A 274 -12.88 -3.67 33.08
N LYS A 275 -13.99 -3.51 32.34
CA LYS A 275 -15.29 -3.08 32.91
C LYS A 275 -15.90 -4.07 33.92
N ARG A 276 -15.45 -5.33 33.97
CA ARG A 276 -15.92 -6.32 34.96
C ARG A 276 -15.08 -6.36 36.23
N ARG A 277 -13.92 -5.67 36.25
CA ARG A 277 -12.99 -5.62 37.39
C ARG A 277 -13.08 -4.31 38.19
N ILE A 278 -13.97 -3.40 37.78
CA ILE A 278 -14.36 -2.17 38.47
C ILE A 278 -15.80 -2.38 38.93
#